data_AF-A0A2V6N7C1-F1
#
_entry.id   AF-A0A2V6N7C1-F1
#
_cell.length_a   1.000
_cell.length_b   1.000
_cell.length_c   1.000
_cell.angle_alpha   90.00
_cell.angle_beta   90.00
_cell.angle_gamma   90.00
#
_symmetry.space_group_name_H-M   'P 1'
#
loop_
_entity.id
_entity.type
_entity.pdbx_description
1 polymer ?
#
loop_
_entity_poly.entity_id
_entity_poly.type
_entity_poly.pdbx_seq_one_letter_code
_entity_poly.pdbx_strand_id
1 'polypeptide(L)'
;TQKQAYAVAEWMKSNFGPAIDKAVKGTPFSTDILCGIACQETAYFWLSLLKRFSAKEILARCVLDANGDYPGTKRSAFPTNTAAFRNQYGDEFADMLISEANETRKLRGFGPQQWVYKGYGLFQYDLQYVKTDEAFFRERKWCDFDECLNRVMNELAGKYKAQKDVWKAVRAYNGSGAGAARYVNNVVQFASYSGEVV
;
A
#
# COMPACT_ATOMS: atom_id res chain seq x y z
N THR A 1 0.66 -16.28 -3.36
CA THR A 1 0.29 -17.72 -3.39
C THR A 1 -0.95 -17.94 -2.53
N GLN A 2 -1.63 -19.08 -2.61
CA GLN A 2 -2.78 -19.39 -1.74
C GLN A 2 -2.42 -19.27 -0.26
N LYS A 3 -1.30 -19.89 0.16
CA LYS A 3 -0.79 -19.80 1.53
C LYS A 3 -0.57 -18.36 2.01
N GLN A 4 -0.06 -17.48 1.13
CA GLN A 4 0.08 -16.06 1.46
C GLN A 4 -1.28 -15.39 1.64
N ALA A 5 -2.23 -15.63 0.72
CA ALA A 5 -3.57 -15.04 0.81
C ALA A 5 -4.31 -15.47 2.10
N TYR A 6 -4.21 -16.74 2.49
CA TYR A 6 -4.78 -17.21 3.76
C TYR A 6 -4.16 -16.50 4.96
N ALA A 7 -2.82 -16.45 5.04
CA ALA A 7 -2.15 -15.78 6.16
C ALA A 7 -2.47 -14.27 6.21
N VAL A 8 -2.67 -13.64 5.05
CA VAL A 8 -3.13 -12.25 4.97
C VAL A 8 -4.55 -12.12 5.51
N ALA A 9 -5.47 -12.97 5.06
CA ALA A 9 -6.86 -12.94 5.48
C ALA A 9 -7.01 -13.20 6.99
N GLU A 10 -6.35 -14.23 7.51
CA GLU A 10 -6.31 -14.54 8.95
C GLU A 10 -5.86 -13.33 9.77
N TRP A 11 -4.74 -12.72 9.37
CA TRP A 11 -4.18 -11.59 10.09
C TRP A 11 -5.04 -10.32 9.97
N MET A 12 -5.50 -9.98 8.76
CA MET A 12 -6.30 -8.77 8.55
C MET A 12 -7.68 -8.86 9.20
N LYS A 13 -8.37 -10.00 9.06
CA LYS A 13 -9.69 -10.20 9.69
C LYS A 13 -9.58 -10.16 11.22
N SER A 14 -8.53 -10.78 11.79
CA SER A 14 -8.32 -10.78 13.24
C SER A 14 -7.98 -9.41 13.83
N ASN A 15 -7.16 -8.60 13.14
CA ASN A 15 -6.70 -7.32 13.67
C ASN A 15 -7.62 -6.16 13.31
N PHE A 16 -8.28 -6.22 12.16
CA PHE A 16 -8.96 -5.07 11.56
C PHE A 16 -10.34 -5.38 10.98
N GLY A 17 -10.85 -6.61 11.13
CA GLY A 17 -12.15 -7.04 10.59
C GLY A 17 -13.29 -6.03 10.86
N PRO A 18 -13.52 -5.61 12.12
CA PRO A 18 -14.60 -4.66 12.42
C PRO A 18 -14.48 -3.31 11.68
N ALA A 19 -13.26 -2.78 11.54
CA ALA A 19 -13.01 -1.54 10.82
C ALA A 19 -13.27 -1.71 9.32
N ILE A 20 -12.79 -2.82 8.74
CA ILE A 20 -12.99 -3.15 7.33
C ILE A 20 -14.48 -3.36 7.03
N ASP A 21 -15.17 -4.19 7.81
CA ASP A 21 -16.60 -4.49 7.63
C ASP A 21 -17.44 -3.22 7.67
N LYS A 22 -17.11 -2.30 8.58
CA LYS A 22 -17.76 -0.99 8.65
C LYS A 22 -17.50 -0.15 7.39
N ALA A 23 -16.26 -0.13 6.89
CA ALA A 23 -15.89 0.68 5.74
C ALA A 23 -16.47 0.16 4.42
N VAL A 24 -16.57 -1.15 4.25
CA VAL A 24 -17.12 -1.76 3.02
C VAL A 24 -18.65 -1.78 2.99
N LYS A 25 -19.32 -1.63 4.13
CA LYS A 25 -20.78 -1.63 4.24
C LYS A 25 -21.42 -0.60 3.31
N GLY A 26 -22.34 -1.06 2.45
CA GLY A 26 -23.02 -0.22 1.48
C GLY A 26 -22.18 0.15 0.25
N THR A 27 -20.97 -0.39 0.13
CA THR A 27 -20.13 -0.32 -1.06
C THR A 27 -20.17 -1.66 -1.79
N PRO A 28 -19.76 -1.73 -3.08
CA PRO A 28 -19.66 -2.99 -3.80
C PRO A 28 -18.36 -3.77 -3.49
N PHE A 29 -17.50 -3.24 -2.62
CA PHE A 29 -16.26 -3.89 -2.21
C PHE A 29 -16.51 -4.80 -0.99
N SER A 30 -15.60 -5.74 -0.74
CA SER A 30 -15.68 -6.68 0.37
C SER A 30 -14.38 -6.73 1.17
N THR A 31 -14.45 -7.27 2.38
CA THR A 31 -13.28 -7.56 3.22
C THR A 31 -12.26 -8.43 2.49
N ASP A 32 -12.72 -9.41 1.72
CA ASP A 32 -11.85 -10.30 0.93
C ASP A 32 -11.15 -9.58 -0.22
N ILE A 33 -11.80 -8.60 -0.86
CA ILE A 33 -11.16 -7.76 -1.89
C ILE A 33 -10.01 -6.94 -1.26
N LEU A 34 -10.23 -6.35 -0.09
CA LEU A 34 -9.18 -5.60 0.60
C LEU A 34 -8.03 -6.51 1.07
N CYS A 35 -8.33 -7.73 1.53
CA CYS A 35 -7.31 -8.74 1.79
C CYS A 35 -6.51 -9.09 0.52
N GLY A 36 -7.20 -9.26 -0.61
CA GLY A 36 -6.57 -9.51 -1.91
C GLY A 36 -5.64 -8.38 -2.35
N ILE A 37 -6.05 -7.12 -2.16
CA ILE A 37 -5.22 -5.93 -2.43
C ILE A 37 -4.00 -5.92 -1.51
N ALA A 38 -4.16 -6.03 -0.19
CA ALA A 38 -3.03 -6.05 0.74
C ALA A 38 -2.05 -7.21 0.46
N CYS A 39 -2.59 -8.38 0.06
CA CYS A 39 -1.79 -9.52 -0.34
C CYS A 39 -0.91 -9.21 -1.57
N GLN A 40 -1.49 -8.54 -2.57
CA GLN A 40 -0.78 -8.16 -3.79
C GLN A 40 0.22 -7.02 -3.54
N GLU A 41 -0.12 -6.06 -2.69
CA GLU A 41 0.67 -4.84 -2.48
C GLU A 41 1.89 -5.05 -1.59
N THR A 42 1.74 -5.74 -0.46
CA THR A 42 2.79 -5.70 0.59
C THR A 42 3.08 -7.02 1.30
N ALA A 43 2.23 -8.04 1.16
CA ALA A 43 2.36 -9.27 1.95
C ALA A 43 3.66 -10.06 1.71
N TYR A 44 4.29 -9.91 0.54
CA TYR A 44 5.60 -10.50 0.25
C TYR A 44 6.68 -10.04 1.25
N PHE A 45 6.50 -8.87 1.87
CA PHE A 45 7.40 -8.31 2.85
C PHE A 45 6.99 -8.68 4.28
N TRP A 46 5.78 -8.29 4.70
CA TRP A 46 5.44 -8.27 6.12
C TRP A 46 4.99 -9.62 6.70
N LEU A 47 4.60 -10.61 5.89
CA LEU A 47 4.19 -11.92 6.42
C LEU A 47 5.31 -12.59 7.25
N SER A 48 6.56 -12.37 6.88
CA SER A 48 7.72 -12.87 7.63
C SER A 48 7.92 -12.20 8.99
N LEU A 49 7.29 -11.04 9.21
CA LEU A 49 7.43 -10.21 10.40
C LEU A 49 6.40 -10.54 11.47
N LEU A 50 5.32 -11.27 11.13
CA LEU A 50 4.19 -11.57 12.01
C LEU A 50 4.57 -12.21 13.35
N LYS A 51 5.66 -12.99 13.39
CA LYS A 51 6.13 -13.66 14.62
C LYS A 51 6.93 -12.75 15.55
N ARG A 52 7.29 -11.55 15.10
CA ARG A 52 8.28 -10.69 15.77
C ARG A 52 7.78 -9.29 16.07
N PHE A 53 6.75 -8.84 15.36
CA PHE A 53 6.28 -7.46 15.40
C PHE A 53 4.77 -7.42 15.59
N SER A 54 4.31 -6.42 16.34
CA SER A 54 2.91 -6.07 16.47
C SER A 54 2.34 -5.54 15.15
N ALA A 55 1.02 -5.47 15.05
CA ALA A 55 0.38 -4.96 13.84
C ALA A 55 0.76 -3.50 13.54
N LYS A 56 0.87 -2.66 14.58
CA LYS A 56 1.30 -1.26 14.45
C LYS A 56 2.74 -1.16 13.93
N GLU A 57 3.64 -1.98 14.46
CA GLU A 57 5.03 -2.01 13.99
C GLU A 57 5.13 -2.47 12.53
N ILE A 58 4.31 -3.45 12.13
CA ILE A 58 4.25 -3.91 10.74
C ILE A 58 3.78 -2.79 9.81
N LEU A 59 2.68 -2.09 10.15
CA LEU A 59 2.17 -0.98 9.36
C LEU A 59 3.20 0.12 9.16
N ALA A 60 3.93 0.47 10.23
CA ALA A 60 5.00 1.47 10.18
C ALA A 60 6.17 1.08 9.26
N ARG A 61 6.29 -0.21 8.88
CA ARG A 61 7.33 -0.72 7.98
C ARG A 61 6.83 -0.98 6.56
N CYS A 62 5.56 -0.71 6.25
CA CYS A 62 5.05 -0.77 4.89
C CYS A 62 5.45 0.48 4.07
N VAL A 63 6.73 0.85 4.10
CA VAL A 63 7.34 1.92 3.28
C VAL A 63 8.17 1.25 2.19
N LEU A 64 7.58 1.08 1.01
CA LEU A 64 8.10 0.21 -0.05
C LEU A 64 8.19 0.96 -1.38
N ASP A 65 8.84 0.31 -2.33
CA ASP A 65 9.19 0.82 -3.66
C ASP A 65 9.99 2.13 -3.67
N ALA A 66 11.26 2.04 -4.06
CA ALA A 66 12.05 3.24 -4.32
C ALA A 66 11.44 4.06 -5.48
N ASN A 67 11.66 5.37 -5.45
CA ASN A 67 11.33 6.27 -6.55
C ASN A 67 12.26 6.04 -7.78
N GLY A 68 12.31 7.01 -8.70
CA GLY A 68 13.16 6.92 -9.89
C GLY A 68 14.68 7.01 -9.66
N ASP A 69 15.17 7.13 -8.42
CA ASP A 69 16.60 7.03 -8.12
C ASP A 69 17.11 5.58 -8.14
N TYR A 70 16.21 4.59 -8.07
CA TYR A 70 16.62 3.19 -8.09
C TYR A 70 17.26 2.83 -9.45
N PRO A 71 18.45 2.17 -9.47
CA PRO A 71 19.18 1.90 -10.70
C PRO A 71 18.35 1.21 -11.79
N GLY A 72 18.46 1.71 -13.02
CA GLY A 72 17.76 1.16 -14.18
C GLY A 72 16.26 1.43 -14.23
N THR A 73 15.72 2.27 -13.34
CA THR A 73 14.31 2.66 -13.34
C THR A 73 14.09 4.11 -13.74
N LYS A 74 12.86 4.41 -14.17
CA LYS A 74 12.40 5.76 -14.45
C LYS A 74 11.00 5.90 -13.87
N ARG A 75 10.72 7.06 -13.27
CA ARG A 75 9.39 7.42 -12.78
C ARG A 75 8.95 8.74 -13.40
N SER A 76 7.77 8.76 -14.00
CA SER A 76 7.16 9.98 -14.54
C SER A 76 6.30 10.69 -13.50
N ALA A 77 5.61 9.96 -12.63
CA ALA A 77 4.85 10.52 -11.53
C ALA A 77 5.77 11.23 -10.53
N PHE A 78 5.26 12.30 -9.91
CA PHE A 78 6.00 13.01 -8.88
C PHE A 78 6.06 12.20 -7.56
N PRO A 79 7.14 12.31 -6.77
CA PRO A 79 8.45 12.83 -7.18
C PRO A 79 9.15 11.89 -8.16
N THR A 80 9.67 12.43 -9.25
CA THR A 80 10.41 11.64 -10.25
C THR A 80 11.68 11.05 -9.65
N ASN A 81 12.34 11.80 -8.76
CA ASN A 81 13.51 11.41 -7.97
C ASN A 81 13.56 12.22 -6.65
N THR A 82 14.53 11.92 -5.79
CA THR A 82 14.66 12.52 -4.46
C THR A 82 15.02 14.00 -4.54
N ALA A 83 15.84 14.38 -5.51
CA ALA A 83 16.18 15.79 -5.75
C ALA A 83 14.92 16.61 -6.05
N ALA A 84 14.02 16.10 -6.91
CA ALA A 84 12.76 16.76 -7.22
C ALA A 84 11.85 16.89 -5.97
N PHE A 85 11.85 15.90 -5.08
CA PHE A 85 11.11 15.99 -3.83
C PHE A 85 11.70 17.05 -2.90
N ARG A 86 13.02 17.02 -2.65
CA ARG A 86 13.73 18.00 -1.80
C ARG A 86 13.51 19.43 -2.27
N ASN A 87 13.62 19.67 -3.58
CA ASN A 87 13.42 20.99 -4.16
C ASN A 87 12.03 21.58 -3.89
N GLN A 88 10.99 20.74 -3.76
CA GLN A 88 9.62 21.19 -3.53
C GLN A 88 9.22 21.20 -2.05
N TYR A 89 9.73 20.25 -1.26
CA TYR A 89 9.22 19.96 0.09
C TYR A 89 10.25 20.14 1.21
N GLY A 90 11.51 20.41 0.87
CA GLY A 90 12.60 20.65 1.81
C GLY A 90 13.32 19.38 2.28
N ASP A 91 14.54 19.57 2.78
CA ASP A 91 15.42 18.49 3.20
C ASP A 91 14.90 17.75 4.43
N GLU A 92 14.42 18.45 5.46
CA GLU A 92 13.93 17.84 6.69
C GLU A 92 12.84 16.81 6.43
N PHE A 93 11.90 17.13 5.53
CA PHE A 93 10.82 16.21 5.19
C PHE A 93 11.32 15.03 4.37
N ALA A 94 12.21 15.28 3.39
CA ALA A 94 12.82 14.21 2.62
C ALA A 94 13.62 13.25 3.51
N ASP A 95 14.40 13.78 4.46
CA ASP A 95 15.24 13.04 5.39
C ASP A 95 14.40 12.16 6.33
N MET A 96 13.26 12.66 6.81
CA MET A 96 12.32 11.87 7.58
C MET A 96 11.81 10.66 6.77
N LEU A 97 11.36 10.86 5.54
CA LEU A 97 10.87 9.78 4.68
C LEU A 97 11.98 8.77 4.31
N ILE A 98 13.20 9.27 4.05
CA ILE A 98 14.38 8.43 3.80
C ILE A 98 14.73 7.59 5.04
N SER A 99 14.65 8.17 6.24
CA SER A 99 14.90 7.46 7.50
C SER A 99 13.92 6.30 7.68
N GLU A 100 12.62 6.55 7.48
CA GLU A 100 11.57 5.52 7.58
C GLU A 100 11.73 4.42 6.53
N ALA A 101 12.10 4.79 5.29
CA ALA A 101 12.42 3.83 4.25
C ALA A 101 13.66 2.98 4.62
N ASN A 102 14.69 3.57 5.22
CA ASN A 102 15.90 2.87 5.63
C ASN A 102 15.65 1.87 6.77
N GLU A 103 14.76 2.17 7.71
CA GLU A 103 14.32 1.18 8.71
C GLU A 103 13.64 -0.03 8.06
N THR A 104 12.85 0.20 7.00
CA THR A 104 12.26 -0.89 6.23
C THR A 104 13.31 -1.67 5.42
N ARG A 105 14.28 -0.97 4.81
CA ARG A 105 15.40 -1.59 4.08
C ARG A 105 16.24 -2.50 4.97
N LYS A 106 16.51 -2.08 6.21
CA LYS A 106 17.25 -2.87 7.21
C LYS A 106 16.57 -4.21 7.49
N LEU A 107 15.24 -4.23 7.63
CA LEU A 107 14.48 -5.47 7.83
C LEU A 107 14.53 -6.42 6.63
N ARG A 108 14.79 -5.88 5.44
CA ARG A 108 14.97 -6.64 4.19
C ARG A 108 16.42 -7.05 3.94
N GLY A 109 17.34 -6.76 4.86
CA GLY A 109 18.77 -7.04 4.71
C GLY A 109 19.49 -6.11 3.74
N PHE A 110 18.91 -4.96 3.42
CA PHE A 110 19.53 -3.98 2.52
C PHE A 110 20.25 -2.88 3.30
N GLY A 111 21.35 -2.36 2.74
CA GLY A 111 22.05 -1.18 3.27
C GLY A 111 21.25 0.12 3.07
N PRO A 112 21.58 1.19 3.80
CA PRO A 112 20.86 2.47 3.69
C PRO A 112 21.05 3.12 2.31
N GLN A 113 20.09 3.95 1.91
CA GLN A 113 20.11 4.76 0.70
C GLN A 113 19.56 6.16 0.96
N GLN A 114 19.85 7.09 0.05
CA GLN A 114 19.37 8.48 0.11
C GLN A 114 18.18 8.69 -0.84
N TRP A 115 17.25 7.75 -0.84
CA TRP A 115 16.09 7.75 -1.73
C TRP A 115 14.79 7.87 -0.96
N VAL A 116 13.93 8.81 -1.34
CA VAL A 116 12.53 8.72 -0.91
C VAL A 116 11.86 7.53 -1.58
N TYR A 117 11.14 6.75 -0.80
CA TYR A 117 10.30 5.68 -1.31
C TYR A 117 8.93 6.24 -1.71
N LYS A 118 8.21 5.54 -2.58
CA LYS A 118 6.96 6.03 -3.16
C LYS A 118 5.71 5.35 -2.60
N GLY A 119 5.77 4.15 -2.05
CA GLY A 119 4.59 3.45 -1.53
C GLY A 119 4.54 3.44 -0.01
N TYR A 120 3.43 3.88 0.58
CA TYR A 120 3.26 4.01 2.03
C TYR A 120 2.01 3.29 2.54
N GLY A 121 2.20 2.49 3.59
CA GLY A 121 1.12 1.77 4.26
C GLY A 121 0.77 0.44 3.58
N LEU A 122 -0.14 -0.29 4.22
CA LEU A 122 -0.52 -1.66 3.80
C LEU A 122 -1.03 -1.73 2.35
N PHE A 123 -1.71 -0.66 1.91
CA PHE A 123 -2.28 -0.49 0.57
C PHE A 123 -1.46 0.46 -0.32
N GLN A 124 -0.17 0.67 -0.01
CA GLN A 124 0.79 1.38 -0.88
C GLN A 124 0.31 2.73 -1.45
N TYR A 125 -0.18 3.62 -0.57
CA TYR A 125 -0.58 4.97 -0.96
C TYR A 125 0.62 5.73 -1.55
N ASP A 126 0.47 6.18 -2.80
CA ASP A 126 1.59 6.69 -3.59
C ASP A 126 1.99 8.11 -3.15
N LEU A 127 3.30 8.36 -2.99
CA LEU A 127 3.87 9.64 -2.56
C LEU A 127 3.47 10.82 -3.45
N GLN A 128 3.01 10.58 -4.69
CA GLN A 128 2.47 11.65 -5.53
C GLN A 128 1.31 12.41 -4.87
N TYR A 129 0.58 11.74 -3.97
CA TYR A 129 -0.54 12.33 -3.24
C TYR A 129 -0.09 13.36 -2.19
N VAL A 130 1.20 13.50 -1.91
CA VAL A 130 1.74 14.61 -1.09
C VAL A 130 1.30 15.99 -1.61
N LYS A 131 0.97 16.10 -2.90
CA LYS A 131 0.44 17.32 -3.52
C LYS A 131 -0.95 17.72 -3.02
N THR A 132 -1.73 16.78 -2.52
CA THR A 132 -3.13 16.98 -2.11
C THR A 132 -3.42 16.51 -0.69
N ASP A 133 -2.52 15.72 -0.10
CA ASP A 133 -2.64 15.10 1.22
C ASP A 133 -1.26 15.03 1.90
N GLU A 134 -0.61 16.18 2.03
CA GLU A 134 0.72 16.31 2.63
C GLU A 134 0.75 15.83 4.09
N ALA A 135 -0.33 16.07 4.83
CA ALA A 135 -0.46 15.69 6.24
C ALA A 135 -0.33 14.18 6.46
N PHE A 136 -0.84 13.34 5.54
CA PHE A 136 -0.65 11.89 5.62
C PHE A 136 0.82 11.50 5.75
N PHE A 137 1.67 12.17 4.98
CA PHE A 137 3.09 11.86 4.91
C PHE A 137 3.87 12.53 6.05
N ARG A 138 3.61 13.81 6.34
CA ARG A 138 4.31 14.52 7.43
C ARG A 138 4.03 13.92 8.81
N GLU A 139 2.79 13.52 9.06
CA GLU A 139 2.36 12.98 10.35
C GLU A 139 2.47 11.45 10.44
N ARG A 140 3.08 10.80 9.43
CA ARG A 140 3.31 9.35 9.39
C ARG A 140 2.04 8.51 9.52
N LYS A 141 0.94 9.00 8.95
CA LYS A 141 -0.39 8.37 9.05
C LYS A 141 -0.48 6.99 8.40
N TRP A 142 0.49 6.59 7.59
CA TRP A 142 0.60 5.22 7.08
C TRP A 142 0.84 4.16 8.19
N CYS A 143 1.21 4.59 9.39
CA CYS A 143 1.34 3.73 10.57
C CYS A 143 -0.03 3.40 11.20
N ASP A 144 -1.09 4.10 10.80
CA ASP A 144 -2.45 3.94 11.29
C ASP A 144 -3.30 3.21 10.23
N PHE A 145 -3.92 2.11 10.63
CA PHE A 145 -4.71 1.30 9.71
C PHE A 145 -5.95 2.03 9.20
N ASP A 146 -6.63 2.81 10.05
CA ASP A 146 -7.87 3.49 9.68
C ASP A 146 -7.59 4.60 8.65
N GLU A 147 -6.44 5.28 8.78
CA GLU A 147 -5.98 6.27 7.80
C GLU A 147 -5.64 5.61 6.45
N CYS A 148 -5.03 4.42 6.46
CA CYS A 148 -4.81 3.63 5.25
C CYS A 148 -6.12 3.13 4.63
N LEU A 149 -7.04 2.62 5.45
CA LEU A 149 -8.34 2.09 5.03
C LEU A 149 -9.20 3.18 4.38
N ASN A 150 -9.27 4.36 5.00
CA ASN A 150 -10.01 5.50 4.45
C ASN A 150 -9.52 5.86 3.04
N ARG A 151 -8.20 5.91 2.82
CA ARG A 151 -7.61 6.28 1.52
C ARG A 151 -7.87 5.23 0.44
N VAL A 152 -7.64 3.95 0.74
CA VAL A 152 -7.92 2.89 -0.24
C VAL A 152 -9.40 2.86 -0.61
N MET A 153 -10.30 3.03 0.36
CA MET A 153 -11.74 3.04 0.11
C MET A 153 -12.18 4.27 -0.71
N ASN A 154 -11.65 5.46 -0.42
CA ASN A 154 -11.93 6.67 -1.19
C ASN A 154 -11.44 6.56 -2.64
N GLU A 155 -10.25 6.00 -2.84
CA GLU A 155 -9.73 5.80 -4.19
C GLU A 155 -10.59 4.78 -4.95
N LEU A 156 -10.86 3.61 -4.35
CA LEU A 156 -11.69 2.57 -4.94
C LEU A 156 -13.09 3.09 -5.28
N ALA A 157 -13.73 3.87 -4.40
CA ALA A 157 -15.02 4.49 -4.65
C ALA A 157 -14.97 5.45 -5.85
N GLY A 158 -13.91 6.27 -5.94
CA GLY A 158 -13.66 7.15 -7.08
C GLY A 158 -13.52 6.38 -8.40
N LYS A 159 -12.73 5.30 -8.42
CA LYS A 159 -12.59 4.43 -9.60
C LYS A 159 -13.91 3.74 -9.94
N TYR A 160 -14.65 3.25 -8.95
CA TYR A 160 -15.94 2.60 -9.17
C TYR A 160 -16.97 3.54 -9.78
N LYS A 161 -17.02 4.81 -9.34
CA LYS A 161 -17.91 5.81 -9.95
C LYS A 161 -17.70 5.95 -11.45
N ALA A 162 -16.44 5.86 -11.91
CA ALA A 162 -16.09 5.94 -13.33
C ALA A 162 -16.33 4.60 -14.07
N GLN A 163 -15.99 3.47 -13.43
CA GLN A 163 -15.98 2.17 -14.10
C GLN A 163 -17.31 1.40 -14.00
N LYS A 164 -18.09 1.64 -12.94
CA LYS A 164 -19.32 0.94 -12.56
C LYS A 164 -19.18 -0.59 -12.50
N ASP A 165 -17.98 -1.06 -12.20
CA ASP A 165 -17.60 -2.47 -12.12
C ASP A 165 -16.45 -2.60 -11.10
N VAL A 166 -16.60 -3.54 -10.17
CA VAL A 166 -15.68 -3.72 -9.04
C VAL A 166 -14.26 -4.04 -9.53
N TRP A 167 -14.14 -4.99 -10.46
CA TRP A 167 -12.83 -5.46 -10.91
C TRP A 167 -12.17 -4.47 -11.86
N LYS A 168 -12.94 -3.74 -12.67
CA LYS A 168 -12.41 -2.60 -13.42
C LYS A 168 -11.94 -1.48 -12.48
N ALA A 169 -12.64 -1.24 -11.37
CA ALA A 169 -12.21 -0.27 -10.36
C ALA A 169 -10.90 -0.71 -9.69
N VAL A 170 -10.79 -1.98 -9.27
CA VAL A 170 -9.57 -2.56 -8.70
C VAL A 170 -8.40 -2.54 -9.69
N ARG A 171 -8.66 -2.79 -10.98
CA ARG A 171 -7.65 -2.62 -12.04
C ARG A 171 -7.19 -1.17 -12.14
N ALA A 172 -8.14 -0.23 -12.20
CA ALA A 172 -7.88 1.20 -12.34
C ALA A 172 -7.25 1.85 -11.09
N TYR A 173 -7.36 1.20 -9.93
CA TYR A 173 -6.64 1.52 -8.71
C TYR A 173 -5.14 1.33 -8.89
N ASN A 174 -4.70 0.17 -9.42
CA ASN A 174 -3.28 -0.03 -9.73
C ASN A 174 -2.81 0.81 -10.93
N GLY A 175 -3.64 0.94 -11.96
CA GLY A 175 -3.34 1.77 -13.13
C GLY A 175 -3.95 1.24 -14.42
N SER A 176 -3.15 1.20 -15.50
CA SER A 176 -3.60 0.82 -16.84
C SER A 176 -2.66 -0.17 -17.53
N GLY A 177 -3.05 -0.64 -18.72
CA GLY A 177 -2.24 -1.55 -19.54
C GLY A 177 -2.18 -2.99 -19.00
N ALA A 178 -1.14 -3.73 -19.43
CA ALA A 178 -0.95 -5.15 -19.13
C ALA A 178 -0.53 -5.40 -17.66
N GLY A 179 0.20 -4.46 -17.05
CA GLY A 179 0.56 -4.53 -15.63
C GLY A 179 -0.69 -4.55 -14.74
N ALA A 180 -1.58 -3.57 -14.93
CA ALA A 180 -2.83 -3.50 -14.20
C ALA A 180 -3.76 -4.69 -14.47
N ALA A 181 -3.73 -5.26 -15.69
CA ALA A 181 -4.48 -6.49 -16.00
C ALA A 181 -3.97 -7.69 -15.18
N ARG A 182 -2.65 -7.86 -15.06
CA ARG A 182 -2.09 -8.91 -14.20
C ARG A 182 -2.38 -8.65 -12.73
N TYR A 183 -2.28 -7.39 -12.29
CA TYR A 183 -2.61 -6.99 -10.94
C TYR A 183 -4.02 -7.42 -10.55
N VAL A 184 -5.04 -7.05 -11.34
CA VAL A 184 -6.42 -7.40 -11.00
C VAL A 184 -6.65 -8.91 -11.01
N ASN A 185 -6.04 -9.65 -11.94
CA ASN A 185 -6.15 -11.12 -11.96
C ASN A 185 -5.59 -11.75 -10.67
N ASN A 186 -4.46 -11.24 -10.17
CA ASN A 186 -3.90 -11.68 -8.90
C ASN A 186 -4.83 -11.33 -7.74
N VAL A 187 -5.35 -10.10 -7.70
CA VAL A 187 -6.26 -9.66 -6.62
C VAL A 187 -7.55 -10.47 -6.61
N VAL A 188 -8.14 -10.78 -7.77
CA VAL A 188 -9.31 -11.68 -7.87
C VAL A 188 -9.00 -13.03 -7.25
N GLN A 189 -7.86 -13.62 -7.60
CA GLN A 189 -7.45 -14.92 -7.06
C GLN A 189 -7.20 -14.87 -5.54
N PHE A 190 -6.54 -13.83 -5.04
CA PHE A 190 -6.26 -13.67 -3.62
C PHE A 190 -7.53 -13.36 -2.82
N ALA A 191 -8.47 -12.60 -3.39
CA ALA A 191 -9.77 -12.36 -2.77
C ALA A 191 -10.58 -13.66 -2.67
N SER A 192 -10.59 -14.49 -3.72
CA SER A 192 -11.21 -15.82 -3.66
C SER A 192 -10.67 -16.66 -2.51
N TYR A 193 -9.34 -16.76 -2.39
CA TYR A 193 -8.70 -17.49 -1.30
C TYR A 193 -8.98 -16.85 0.07
N SER A 194 -9.06 -15.52 0.15
CA SER A 194 -9.34 -14.83 1.41
C SER A 194 -10.75 -15.13 1.92
N GLY A 195 -11.72 -15.32 1.03
CA GLY A 195 -13.10 -15.68 1.37
C GLY A 195 -13.26 -17.10 1.93
N GLU A 196 -12.25 -17.96 1.77
CA GLU A 196 -12.23 -19.31 2.34
C GLU A 196 -11.80 -19.29 3.83
N VAL A 197 -11.26 -18.17 4.32
CA VAL A 197 -10.87 -17.98 5.72
C VAL A 197 -12.01 -17.29 6.47
N VAL A 198 -12.57 -17.96 7.48
CA VAL A 198 -13.69 -17.48 8.30
C VAL A 198 -13.19 -16.95 9.64
#